data_AF-A0A0A2X6F4-F1
#
_entry.id   AF-A0A0A2X6F4-F1
#
_cell.length_a   1.000
_cell.length_b   1.000
_cell.length_c   1.000
_cell.angle_alpha   90.00
_cell.angle_beta   90.00
_cell.angle_gamma   90.00
#
_symmetry.space_group_name_H-M   'P 1'
#
loop_
_entity.id
_entity.type
_entity.pdbx_description
1 polymer ?
#
loop_
_entity_poly.entity_id
_entity_poly.type
_entity_poly.pdbx_seq_one_letter_code
_entity_poly.pdbx_strand_id
1 'polypeptide(L)'
;MSDAPAAWDDFQREMLDALGHVVYRVQAAEALEDTPLTQAIARAAKTELASLPRLLPLAQLRTPAGKRAVWPQLRALRKAART
;
A
#
# COMPACT_ATOMS: atom_id res chain seq x y z
N MET A 1 6.41 16.64 -20.52
CA MET A 1 6.95 16.42 -19.16
C MET A 1 5.75 16.48 -18.23
N SER A 2 5.35 15.34 -17.69
CA SER A 2 4.11 15.22 -16.91
C SER A 2 4.39 15.59 -15.45
N ASP A 3 4.09 16.83 -15.07
CA ASP A 3 3.98 17.20 -13.65
C ASP A 3 2.61 16.74 -13.15
N ALA A 4 2.58 15.65 -12.40
CA ALA A 4 1.44 15.39 -11.55
C ALA A 4 1.41 16.50 -10.48
N PRO A 5 0.31 17.24 -10.32
CA PRO A 5 0.27 18.33 -9.35
C PRO A 5 0.54 17.77 -7.95
N ALA A 6 1.49 18.37 -7.23
CA ALA A 6 1.64 18.13 -5.81
C ALA A 6 0.27 18.33 -5.15
N ALA A 7 -0.14 17.41 -4.26
CA ALA A 7 -1.48 17.40 -3.68
C ALA A 7 -1.90 18.69 -2.95
N TRP A 8 -0.95 19.59 -2.69
CA TRP A 8 -1.13 20.90 -2.08
C TRP A 8 -0.21 21.90 -2.76
N ASP A 9 -0.71 23.08 -3.11
CA ASP A 9 0.10 24.19 -3.63
C ASP A 9 0.76 25.01 -2.49
N ASP A 10 1.61 25.97 -2.86
CA ASP A 10 2.39 26.74 -1.89
C ASP A 10 1.52 27.65 -1.02
N PHE A 11 0.45 28.22 -1.60
CA PHE A 11 -0.49 29.07 -0.87
C PHE A 11 -1.24 28.27 0.21
N GLN A 12 -1.70 27.07 -0.13
CA GLN A 12 -2.41 26.22 0.81
C GLN A 12 -1.52 25.74 1.96
N ARG A 13 -0.24 25.49 1.70
CA ARG A 13 0.74 25.14 2.75
C ARG A 13 0.97 26.30 3.72
N GLU A 14 1.10 27.51 3.20
CA GLU A 14 1.25 28.72 4.02
C GLU A 14 0.02 28.94 4.90
N MET A 15 -1.18 28.73 4.36
CA MET A 15 -2.42 28.84 5.13
C MET A 15 -2.52 27.78 6.24
N LEU A 16 -2.10 26.55 5.97
CA LEU A 16 -2.07 25.47 6.97
C LEU A 16 -1.04 25.72 8.07
N ASP A 17 0.13 26.25 7.71
CA ASP A 17 1.17 26.65 8.67
C ASP A 17 0.69 27.79 9.57
N ALA A 18 0.04 28.81 9.00
CA ALA A 18 -0.56 29.92 9.76
C ALA A 18 -1.65 29.46 10.75
N LEU A 19 -2.35 28.37 10.45
CA LEU A 19 -3.32 27.74 11.34
C LEU A 19 -2.69 26.78 12.37
N GLY A 20 -1.36 26.58 12.34
CA GLY A 20 -0.63 25.70 13.24
C GLY A 20 -0.70 24.21 12.87
N HIS A 21 -1.04 23.88 11.62
CA HIS A 21 -1.09 22.49 11.15
C HIS A 21 0.24 22.04 10.53
N VAL A 22 0.67 20.83 10.89
CA VAL A 22 1.84 20.19 10.26
C VAL A 22 1.37 19.34 9.08
N VAL A 23 1.90 19.64 7.89
CA VAL A 23 1.59 18.90 6.66
C VAL A 23 2.46 17.65 6.58
N TYR A 24 1.86 16.48 6.73
CA TYR A 24 2.54 15.21 6.52
C TYR A 24 2.40 14.76 5.07
N ARG A 25 3.53 14.50 4.40
CA ARG A 25 3.51 13.79 3.13
C ARG A 25 3.26 12.31 3.41
N VAL A 26 2.06 11.85 3.13
CA VAL A 26 1.83 10.41 2.96
C VAL A 26 2.57 10.02 1.69
N GLN A 27 3.65 9.24 1.82
CA GLN A 27 4.10 8.45 0.67
C GLN A 27 2.91 7.57 0.34
N ALA A 28 2.19 7.90 -0.75
CA ALA A 28 1.30 6.95 -1.38
C ALA A 28 2.10 5.67 -1.47
N ALA A 29 1.63 4.63 -0.79
CA ALA A 29 2.34 3.36 -0.72
C ALA A 29 2.81 3.05 -2.13
N GLU A 30 4.14 2.95 -2.33
CA GLU A 30 4.67 2.58 -3.64
C GLU A 30 3.85 1.39 -4.09
N ALA A 31 3.25 1.52 -5.28
CA ALA A 31 2.46 0.46 -5.85
C ALA A 31 3.32 -0.80 -5.74
N LEU A 32 2.77 -1.87 -5.17
CA LEU A 32 3.48 -3.13 -5.02
C LEU A 32 4.16 -3.44 -6.35
N GLU A 33 5.48 -3.50 -6.34
CA GLU A 33 6.24 -3.77 -7.56
C GLU A 33 5.65 -5.02 -8.22
N ASP A 34 5.34 -4.89 -9.51
CA ASP A 34 4.77 -6.00 -10.28
C ASP A 34 5.87 -7.02 -10.56
N THR A 35 6.02 -7.95 -9.61
CA THR A 35 7.03 -8.99 -9.60
C THR A 35 6.34 -10.35 -9.70
N PRO A 36 7.02 -11.40 -10.17
CA PRO A 36 6.44 -12.75 -10.21
C PRO A 36 5.90 -13.21 -8.84
N LEU A 37 6.52 -12.76 -7.75
CA LEU A 37 6.09 -13.09 -6.40
C LEU A 37 4.82 -12.34 -5.99
N THR A 38 4.71 -11.04 -6.26
CA THR A 38 3.50 -10.27 -5.92
C THR A 38 2.30 -10.72 -6.76
N GLN A 39 2.52 -11.07 -8.03
CA GLN A 39 1.52 -11.73 -8.88
C GLN A 39 1.08 -13.10 -8.31
N ALA A 40 2.03 -13.93 -7.86
CA ALA A 40 1.71 -15.22 -7.26
C ALA A 40 0.88 -15.06 -5.97
N ILE A 41 1.18 -14.05 -5.15
CA ILE A 41 0.40 -13.73 -3.94
C ILE A 41 -1.01 -13.25 -4.31
N ALA A 42 -1.15 -12.37 -5.30
CA ALA A 42 -2.44 -11.88 -5.79
C ALA A 42 -3.33 -13.05 -6.27
N ARG A 43 -2.77 -13.93 -7.11
CA ARG A 43 -3.44 -15.16 -7.56
C ARG A 43 -3.85 -16.07 -6.41
N ALA A 44 -2.97 -16.27 -5.43
CA ALA A 44 -3.27 -17.11 -4.26
C ALA A 44 -4.40 -16.51 -3.39
N ALA A 45 -4.45 -15.18 -3.30
CA ALA A 45 -5.49 -14.45 -2.59
C ALA A 45 -6.79 -14.31 -3.42
N LYS A 46 -6.78 -14.70 -4.69
CA LYS A 46 -7.88 -14.50 -5.66
C LYS A 46 -8.29 -13.02 -5.77
N THR A 47 -7.30 -12.15 -5.89
CA THR A 47 -7.52 -10.70 -6.04
C THR A 47 -6.57 -10.10 -7.05
N GLU A 48 -6.80 -8.84 -7.41
CA GLU A 48 -5.90 -8.06 -8.27
C GLU A 48 -4.71 -7.52 -7.48
N LEU A 49 -3.58 -7.29 -8.16
CA LEU A 49 -2.36 -6.77 -7.54
C LEU A 49 -2.62 -5.44 -6.80
N ALA A 50 -3.43 -4.56 -7.38
CA ALA A 50 -3.81 -3.28 -6.80
C ALA A 50 -4.67 -3.40 -5.52
N SER A 51 -5.27 -4.57 -5.28
CA SER A 51 -6.11 -4.85 -4.11
C SER A 51 -5.36 -5.57 -3.00
N LEU A 52 -4.07 -5.90 -3.20
CA LEU A 52 -3.27 -6.51 -2.15
C LEU A 52 -2.94 -5.49 -1.04
N PRO A 53 -2.95 -5.92 0.24
CA PRO A 53 -2.46 -5.08 1.32
C PRO A 53 -0.96 -4.88 1.16
N ARG A 54 -0.45 -3.77 1.75
CA ARG A 54 0.99 -3.50 1.78
C ARG A 54 1.72 -4.69 2.38
N LEU A 55 2.63 -5.27 1.59
CA LEU A 55 3.45 -6.39 2.04
C LEU A 55 4.63 -5.89 2.86
N LEU A 56 5.00 -6.66 3.89
CA LEU A 56 6.25 -6.46 4.61
C LEU A 56 7.44 -6.69 3.65
N PRO A 57 8.64 -6.12 3.93
CA PRO A 57 9.83 -6.40 3.14
C PRO A 57 10.07 -7.91 2.97
N LEU A 58 10.57 -8.32 1.80
CA LEU A 58 10.78 -9.75 1.48
C LEU A 58 11.60 -10.50 2.54
N ALA A 59 12.61 -9.84 3.12
CA ALA A 59 13.40 -10.41 4.22
C ALA A 59 12.52 -10.80 5.42
N GLN A 60 11.54 -9.97 5.77
CA GLN A 60 10.61 -10.24 6.87
C GLN A 60 9.56 -11.29 6.49
N LEU A 61 9.08 -11.29 5.24
CA LEU A 61 8.16 -12.31 4.73
C LEU A 61 8.75 -13.72 4.66
N ARG A 62 10.08 -13.84 4.64
CA ARG A 62 10.76 -15.14 4.72
C ARG A 62 10.69 -15.75 6.12
N THR A 63 10.43 -14.95 7.16
CA THR A 63 10.31 -15.42 8.53
C THR A 63 8.92 -16.02 8.81
N PRO A 64 8.80 -17.00 9.73
CA PRO A 64 7.50 -17.53 10.14
C PRO A 64 6.55 -16.46 10.70
N ALA A 65 7.08 -15.51 11.47
CA ALA A 65 6.30 -14.41 12.05
C ALA A 65 5.75 -13.48 10.97
N GLY A 66 6.57 -13.08 10.00
CA GLY A 66 6.15 -12.22 8.89
C GLY A 66 5.09 -12.87 8.01
N LYS A 67 5.18 -14.18 7.75
CA LYS A 67 4.11 -14.92 7.05
C LYS A 67 2.80 -14.91 7.84
N ARG A 68 2.85 -15.22 9.14
CA ARG A 68 1.66 -15.28 10.01
C ARG A 68 0.96 -13.93 10.16
N ALA A 69 1.71 -12.82 10.11
CA ALA A 69 1.14 -11.48 10.15
C ALA A 69 0.24 -11.16 8.94
N VAL A 70 0.59 -11.70 7.75
CA VAL A 70 -0.11 -11.38 6.49
C VAL A 70 -1.24 -12.38 6.18
N TRP A 71 -1.17 -13.61 6.70
CA TRP A 71 -2.15 -14.66 6.40
C TRP A 71 -3.62 -14.31 6.69
N PRO A 72 -4.00 -13.66 7.81
CA PRO A 72 -5.39 -13.33 8.07
C PRO A 72 -5.99 -12.42 6.99
N GLN A 73 -5.20 -11.44 6.51
CA GLN A 73 -5.62 -10.50 5.48
C GLN A 73 -5.85 -11.19 4.14
N LEU A 74 -4.91 -12.04 3.71
CA LEU A 74 -5.07 -12.80 2.45
C LEU A 74 -6.24 -13.78 2.51
N ARG A 75 -6.49 -14.41 3.67
CA ARG A 75 -7.66 -15.29 3.87
C ARG A 75 -8.97 -14.53 3.80
N ALA A 76 -9.01 -13.31 4.36
CA ALA A 76 -10.18 -12.44 4.30
C ALA A 76 -10.49 -12.04 2.84
N LEU A 77 -9.48 -11.62 2.07
CA LEU A 77 -9.62 -11.33 0.64
C LEU A 77 -10.17 -12.52 -0.14
N ARG A 78 -9.60 -13.71 0.08
CA ARG A 78 -10.07 -14.94 -0.58
C ARG A 78 -11.51 -15.32 -0.20
N LYS A 79 -11.94 -14.98 1.02
CA LYS A 79 -13.32 -15.19 1.47
C LYS A 79 -14.27 -14.22 0.76
N ALA A 80 -13.90 -12.94 0.70
CA ALA A 80 -14.67 -11.91 0.01
C ALA A 80 -14.80 -12.18 -1.49
N ALA A 81 -13.79 -12.76 -2.13
CA ALA A 81 -13.84 -13.15 -3.55
C ALA A 81 -14.76 -14.36 -3.84
N ARG A 82 -15.30 -15.04 -2.80
CA ARG A 82 -16.20 -16.20 -2.96
C ARG A 82 -17.67 -15.80 -2.81
N THR A 83 -17.95 -14.74 -2.06
CA THR A 83 -19.28 -14.15 -1.88
C THR A 83 -19.65 -13.31 -3.09
#